data_AF-A0A7J9G441-F1
#
_entry.id   AF-A0A7J9G441-F1
#
_cell.length_a   1.000
_cell.length_b   1.000
_cell.length_c   1.000
_cell.angle_alpha   90.00
_cell.angle_beta   90.00
_cell.angle_gamma   90.00
#
_symmetry.space_group_name_H-M   'P 1'
#
loop_
_entity.id
_entity.type
_entity.pdbx_description
1 polymer ?
#
loop_
_entity_poly.entity_id
_entity_poly.type
_entity_poly.pdbx_seq_one_letter_code
_entity_poly.pdbx_strand_id
1 'polypeptide(L)'
;MQEKWMIGIMVFVTVVKFVLMVYCRQFKNEIVRAYAQDHFFDVVTNSVGLATAVLAIHFRWWIDPTGAIIIALYTMSTWARTVIENVWSLIGRSAPPDFLAKLTYLIWNHHEEIQHIDTVRAYTFGSHYFVEVDIVLPEDMLLNKAHNIGEKLQEKLEQLPEVERAFVHIDFEFTHRPEHKTMV
;
A
#
# COMPACT_ATOMS: atom_id res chain seq x y z
N MET A 1 -15.63 -39.53 -22.12
CA MET A 1 -16.57 -38.43 -21.79
C MET A 1 -16.05 -37.54 -20.67
N GLN A 2 -15.54 -38.13 -19.58
CA GLN A 2 -15.10 -37.41 -18.38
C GLN A 2 -13.99 -36.38 -18.64
N GLU A 3 -13.01 -36.70 -19.48
CA GLU A 3 -11.93 -35.77 -19.88
C GLU A 3 -12.45 -34.53 -20.61
N LYS A 4 -13.40 -34.71 -21.55
CA LYS A 4 -13.99 -33.60 -22.31
C LYS A 4 -14.77 -32.65 -21.41
N TRP A 5 -15.46 -33.18 -20.39
CA TRP A 5 -16.15 -32.37 -19.38
C TRP A 5 -15.17 -31.59 -18.51
N MET A 6 -14.11 -32.24 -18.02
CA MET A 6 -13.05 -31.59 -17.23
C MET A 6 -12.41 -30.44 -18.01
N ILE A 7 -11.96 -30.69 -19.25
CA ILE A 7 -11.34 -29.68 -20.10
C ILE A 7 -12.32 -28.54 -20.36
N GLY A 8 -13.58 -28.85 -20.70
CA GLY A 8 -14.60 -27.85 -20.97
C GLY A 8 -14.86 -26.92 -19.77
N ILE A 9 -14.98 -27.49 -18.57
CA ILE A 9 -15.19 -26.71 -17.34
C ILE A 9 -13.97 -25.84 -17.03
N MET A 10 -12.74 -26.38 -17.09
CA MET A 10 -11.54 -25.60 -16.77
C MET A 10 -11.29 -24.47 -17.78
N VAL A 11 -11.53 -24.72 -19.08
CA VAL A 11 -11.45 -23.67 -20.11
C VAL A 11 -12.49 -22.59 -19.84
N PHE A 12 -13.74 -22.96 -19.53
CA PHE A 12 -14.79 -21.99 -19.22
C PHE A 12 -14.42 -21.12 -18.01
N VAL A 13 -13.99 -21.72 -16.91
CA VAL A 13 -13.55 -20.98 -15.71
C VAL A 13 -12.37 -20.05 -16.04
N THR A 14 -11.39 -20.52 -16.81
CA THR A 14 -10.24 -19.71 -17.22
C THR A 14 -10.65 -18.51 -18.06
N VAL A 15 -11.58 -18.68 -19.00
CA VAL A 15 -12.12 -17.58 -19.82
C VAL A 15 -12.87 -16.57 -18.96
N VAL A 16 -13.73 -17.02 -18.04
CA VAL A 16 -14.45 -16.13 -17.13
C VAL A 16 -13.47 -15.32 -16.27
N LYS A 17 -12.46 -15.97 -15.68
CA LYS A 17 -11.42 -15.28 -14.88
C LYS A 17 -10.61 -14.31 -15.71
N PHE A 18 -10.30 -14.63 -16.97
CA PHE A 18 -9.62 -13.72 -17.87
C PHE A 18 -10.45 -12.46 -18.19
N VAL A 19 -11.75 -12.62 -18.47
CA VAL A 19 -12.65 -11.49 -18.71
C VAL A 19 -12.75 -10.60 -17.47
N LEU A 20 -12.91 -11.20 -16.28
CA LEU A 20 -12.93 -10.46 -15.01
C LEU A 20 -11.60 -9.74 -14.75
N MET A 21 -10.46 -10.38 -15.05
CA MET A 21 -9.15 -9.76 -14.94
C MET A 21 -9.04 -8.50 -15.81
N VAL A 22 -9.46 -8.58 -17.08
CA VAL A 22 -9.45 -7.42 -17.99
C VAL A 22 -10.41 -6.33 -17.49
N TYR A 23 -11.59 -6.69 -17.01
CA TYR A 23 -12.56 -5.75 -16.46
C TYR A 23 -12.02 -5.02 -15.23
N CYS A 24 -11.48 -5.73 -14.25
CA CYS A 24 -10.92 -5.14 -13.03
C CYS A 24 -9.71 -4.24 -13.32
N ARG A 25 -8.89 -4.55 -14.35
CA ARG A 25 -7.75 -3.70 -14.75
C ARG A 25 -8.13 -2.31 -15.25
N GLN A 26 -9.38 -2.09 -15.63
CA GLN A 26 -9.84 -0.77 -16.09
C GLN A 26 -9.98 0.24 -14.94
N PHE A 27 -10.03 -0.22 -13.70
CA PHE A 27 -10.22 0.62 -12.52
C PHE A 27 -8.88 0.98 -11.88
N LYS A 28 -8.77 2.24 -11.41
CA LYS A 28 -7.59 2.74 -10.70
C LYS A 28 -7.59 2.42 -9.20
N ASN A 29 -8.72 1.99 -8.65
CA ASN A 29 -8.87 1.67 -7.23
C ASN A 29 -7.97 0.48 -6.84
N GLU A 30 -7.20 0.63 -5.76
CA GLU A 30 -6.23 -0.38 -5.31
C GLU A 30 -6.86 -1.73 -4.97
N ILE A 31 -8.05 -1.72 -4.36
CA ILE A 31 -8.80 -2.93 -4.02
C ILE A 31 -9.21 -3.66 -5.31
N VAL A 32 -9.70 -2.92 -6.31
CA VAL A 32 -10.08 -3.51 -7.59
C VAL A 32 -8.87 -4.03 -8.37
N ARG A 33 -7.71 -3.36 -8.25
CA ARG A 33 -6.44 -3.85 -8.81
C ARG A 33 -5.96 -5.12 -8.12
N ALA A 34 -6.19 -5.28 -6.82
CA ALA A 34 -5.90 -6.54 -6.13
C ALA A 34 -6.75 -7.69 -6.68
N TYR A 35 -8.06 -7.47 -6.91
CA TYR A 35 -8.91 -8.46 -7.60
C TYR A 35 -8.45 -8.78 -9.02
N ALA A 36 -8.00 -7.77 -9.78
CA ALA A 36 -7.46 -8.00 -11.11
C ALA A 36 -6.22 -8.91 -11.08
N GLN A 37 -5.37 -8.74 -10.07
CA GLN A 37 -4.17 -9.53 -9.86
C GLN A 37 -4.51 -10.97 -9.42
N ASP A 38 -5.49 -11.13 -8.53
CA ASP A 38 -6.03 -12.44 -8.13
C ASP A 38 -6.55 -13.22 -9.36
N HIS A 39 -7.40 -12.59 -10.16
CA HIS A 39 -7.93 -13.20 -11.38
C HIS A 39 -6.83 -13.55 -12.40
N PHE A 40 -5.78 -12.73 -12.49
CA PHE A 40 -4.62 -13.07 -13.31
C PHE A 40 -3.91 -14.34 -12.82
N PHE A 41 -3.69 -14.46 -11.50
CA PHE A 41 -3.09 -15.66 -10.94
C PHE A 41 -3.97 -16.88 -11.17
N ASP A 42 -5.29 -16.77 -11.02
CA ASP A 42 -6.23 -17.84 -11.34
C ASP A 42 -6.17 -18.29 -12.80
N VAL A 43 -6.04 -17.36 -13.75
CA VAL A 43 -5.88 -17.72 -15.17
C VAL A 43 -4.59 -18.52 -15.37
N VAL A 44 -3.48 -18.08 -14.75
CA VAL A 44 -2.20 -18.77 -14.87
C VAL A 44 -2.26 -20.16 -14.23
N THR A 45 -2.72 -20.28 -12.99
CA THR A 45 -2.76 -21.56 -12.26
C THR A 45 -3.73 -22.55 -12.90
N ASN A 46 -4.92 -22.10 -13.35
CA ASN A 46 -5.86 -22.97 -14.07
C ASN A 46 -5.31 -23.43 -15.42
N SER A 47 -4.63 -22.54 -16.17
CA SER A 47 -4.03 -22.91 -17.46
C SER A 47 -2.92 -23.92 -17.31
N VAL A 48 -2.02 -23.72 -16.33
CA VAL A 48 -0.93 -24.66 -16.04
C VAL A 48 -1.49 -25.97 -15.50
N GLY A 49 -2.47 -25.94 -14.60
CA GLY A 49 -3.13 -27.13 -14.06
C GLY A 49 -3.84 -27.95 -15.14
N LEU A 50 -4.53 -27.29 -16.07
CA LEU A 50 -5.12 -27.97 -17.23
C LEU A 50 -4.04 -28.60 -18.12
N ALA A 51 -2.94 -27.89 -18.36
CA ALA A 51 -1.84 -28.41 -19.16
C ALA A 51 -1.20 -29.65 -18.50
N THR A 52 -0.95 -29.64 -17.17
CA THR A 52 -0.37 -30.78 -16.46
C THR A 52 -1.31 -31.98 -16.42
N ALA A 53 -2.62 -31.75 -16.25
CA ALA A 53 -3.63 -32.81 -16.29
C ALA A 53 -3.72 -33.47 -17.68
N VAL A 54 -3.74 -32.67 -18.76
CA VAL A 54 -3.77 -33.19 -20.13
C VAL A 54 -2.47 -33.93 -20.47
N LEU A 55 -1.30 -33.41 -20.06
CA LEU A 55 -0.03 -34.09 -20.24
C LEU A 55 0.04 -35.40 -19.45
N ALA A 56 -0.55 -35.47 -18.25
CA ALA A 56 -0.57 -36.69 -17.46
C ALA A 56 -1.42 -37.80 -18.10
N ILE A 57 -2.52 -37.44 -18.77
CA ILE A 57 -3.36 -38.37 -19.54
C ILE A 57 -2.60 -38.95 -20.73
N HIS A 58 -1.84 -38.11 -21.46
CA HIS A 58 -1.18 -38.54 -22.69
C HIS A 58 0.23 -39.13 -22.51
N PHE A 59 0.95 -38.77 -21.45
CA PHE A 59 2.36 -39.14 -21.28
C PHE A 59 2.61 -39.98 -20.03
N ARG A 60 2.54 -39.37 -18.83
CA ARG A 60 2.87 -40.05 -17.56
C ARG A 60 2.03 -39.50 -16.42
N TRP A 61 1.42 -40.40 -15.65
CA TRP A 61 0.51 -40.08 -14.55
C TRP A 61 1.11 -39.16 -13.47
N TRP A 62 2.43 -39.21 -13.23
CA TRP A 62 3.10 -38.41 -12.19
C TRP A 62 3.24 -36.92 -12.54
N ILE A 63 3.00 -36.53 -13.80
CA ILE A 63 3.13 -35.14 -14.26
C ILE A 63 2.13 -34.25 -13.53
N ASP A 64 0.90 -34.72 -13.33
CA ASP A 64 -0.16 -33.96 -12.66
C ASP A 64 0.16 -33.69 -11.18
N PRO A 65 0.47 -34.69 -10.33
CA PRO A 65 0.83 -34.42 -8.93
C PRO A 65 2.11 -33.58 -8.79
N THR A 66 3.07 -33.71 -9.71
CA THR A 66 4.28 -32.86 -9.70
C THR A 66 3.95 -31.42 -10.09
N GLY A 67 3.13 -31.23 -11.12
CA GLY A 67 2.61 -29.93 -11.53
C GLY A 67 1.83 -29.25 -10.41
N ALA A 68 0.96 -29.99 -9.72
CA ALA A 68 0.20 -29.51 -8.58
C ALA A 68 1.10 -29.03 -7.44
N ILE A 69 2.17 -29.76 -7.10
CA ILE A 69 3.14 -29.34 -6.07
C ILE A 69 3.85 -28.03 -6.47
N ILE A 70 4.28 -27.92 -7.74
CA ILE A 70 4.93 -26.70 -8.24
C ILE A 70 3.98 -25.50 -8.17
N ILE A 71 2.74 -25.66 -8.63
CA ILE A 71 1.71 -24.62 -8.58
C ILE A 71 1.43 -24.22 -7.13
N ALA A 72 1.33 -25.19 -6.21
CA ALA A 72 1.10 -24.93 -4.80
C ALA A 72 2.23 -24.09 -4.18
N LEU A 73 3.50 -24.46 -4.40
CA LEU A 73 4.66 -23.71 -3.90
C LEU A 73 4.72 -22.30 -4.48
N TYR A 74 4.44 -22.14 -5.78
CA TYR A 74 4.39 -20.85 -6.44
C TYR A 74 3.29 -19.95 -5.87
N THR A 75 2.09 -20.50 -5.70
CA THR A 75 0.92 -19.81 -5.14
C THR A 75 1.20 -19.36 -3.71
N MET A 76 1.68 -20.28 -2.86
CA MET A 76 2.04 -19.96 -1.47
C MET A 76 3.09 -18.86 -1.39
N SER A 77 4.15 -18.94 -2.19
CA SER A 77 5.24 -17.94 -2.18
C SER A 77 4.73 -16.56 -2.62
N THR A 78 3.87 -16.53 -3.63
CA THR A 78 3.26 -15.30 -4.15
C THR A 78 2.36 -14.64 -3.11
N TRP A 79 1.46 -15.41 -2.50
CA TRP A 79 0.54 -14.90 -1.48
C TRP A 79 1.27 -14.53 -0.18
N ALA A 80 2.31 -15.26 0.21
CA ALA A 80 3.14 -14.89 1.35
C ALA A 80 3.78 -13.51 1.17
N ARG A 81 4.32 -13.21 -0.03
CA ARG A 81 4.84 -11.87 -0.34
C ARG A 81 3.75 -10.80 -0.25
N THR A 82 2.58 -11.05 -0.86
CA THR A 82 1.44 -10.11 -0.81
C THR A 82 0.99 -9.85 0.63
N VAL A 83 0.91 -10.88 1.47
CA VAL A 83 0.55 -10.72 2.89
C VAL A 83 1.58 -9.87 3.60
N ILE A 84 2.87 -10.13 3.40
CA ILE A 84 3.94 -9.34 4.00
C ILE A 84 3.81 -7.87 3.59
N GLU A 85 3.65 -7.57 2.30
CA GLU A 85 3.46 -6.21 1.79
C GLU A 85 2.25 -5.49 2.43
N ASN A 86 1.12 -6.18 2.59
CA ASN A 86 -0.05 -5.63 3.26
C ASN A 86 0.20 -5.39 4.75
N VAL A 87 0.92 -6.30 5.42
CA VAL A 87 1.33 -6.12 6.83
C VAL A 87 2.21 -4.88 6.98
N TRP A 88 3.19 -4.66 6.09
CA TRP A 88 4.00 -3.44 6.12
C TRP A 88 3.17 -2.17 5.91
N SER A 89 2.14 -2.22 5.06
CA SER A 89 1.23 -1.09 4.87
C SER A 89 0.41 -0.80 6.14
N LEU A 90 -0.08 -1.83 6.81
CA LEU A 90 -0.84 -1.72 8.07
C LEU A 90 0.00 -1.24 9.26
N ILE A 91 1.30 -1.58 9.28
CA ILE A 91 2.23 -1.16 10.34
C ILE A 91 2.63 0.33 10.20
N GLY A 92 2.26 1.00 9.10
CA GLY A 92 2.58 2.41 8.88
C GLY A 92 3.96 2.58 8.29
N ARG A 93 4.14 2.15 7.03
CA ARG A 93 5.39 2.36 6.29
C ARG A 93 5.62 3.86 6.07
N SER A 94 6.84 4.32 6.31
CA SER A 94 7.20 5.72 6.04
C SER A 94 7.07 6.08 4.56
N ALA A 95 6.60 7.29 4.29
CA ALA A 95 6.44 7.83 2.95
C ALA A 95 7.81 7.95 2.22
N PRO A 96 7.80 7.96 0.88
CA PRO A 96 9.02 8.14 0.09
C PRO A 96 9.75 9.47 0.44
N PRO A 97 11.09 9.51 0.36
CA PRO A 97 11.87 10.72 0.67
C PRO A 97 11.44 11.95 -0.13
N ASP A 98 11.02 11.78 -1.39
CA ASP A 98 10.55 12.88 -2.24
C ASP A 98 9.27 13.53 -1.69
N PHE A 99 8.38 12.73 -1.10
CA PHE A 99 7.16 13.23 -0.46
C PHE A 99 7.49 13.94 0.86
N LEU A 100 8.40 13.38 1.67
CA LEU A 100 8.89 14.04 2.88
C LEU A 100 9.54 15.39 2.55
N ALA A 101 10.37 15.45 1.50
CA ALA A 101 10.99 16.70 1.05
C ALA A 101 9.95 17.74 0.58
N LYS A 102 8.90 17.30 -0.14
CA LYS A 102 7.76 18.15 -0.53
C LYS A 102 7.06 18.73 0.71
N LEU A 103 6.79 17.91 1.72
CA LEU A 103 6.20 18.36 2.98
C LEU A 103 7.10 19.37 3.68
N THR A 104 8.39 19.05 3.89
CA THR A 104 9.37 19.95 4.52
C THR A 104 9.42 21.31 3.81
N TYR A 105 9.41 21.33 2.48
CA TYR A 105 9.38 22.57 1.70
C TYR A 105 8.11 23.38 1.94
N LEU A 106 6.93 22.73 1.95
CA LEU A 106 5.65 23.40 2.17
C LEU A 106 5.52 23.99 3.57
N ILE A 107 6.07 23.29 4.58
CA ILE A 107 6.13 23.71 5.98
C ILE A 107 7.07 24.90 6.13
N TRP A 108 8.30 24.81 5.61
CA TRP A 108 9.30 25.88 5.73
C TRP A 108 8.82 27.20 5.09
N ASN A 109 8.09 27.11 3.98
CA ASN A 109 7.54 28.28 3.27
C ASN A 109 6.12 28.66 3.73
N HIS A 110 5.65 28.13 4.86
CA HIS A 110 4.30 28.42 5.36
C HIS A 110 4.21 29.78 6.04
N HIS A 111 5.16 30.09 6.92
CA HIS A 111 5.14 31.32 7.72
C HIS A 111 6.56 31.73 8.13
N GLU A 112 6.84 33.03 8.13
CA GLU A 112 8.17 33.59 8.44
C GLU A 112 8.61 33.37 9.90
N GLU A 113 7.65 33.25 10.81
CA GLU A 113 7.88 32.99 12.23
C GLU A 113 8.29 31.54 12.54
N ILE A 114 8.25 30.62 11.55
CA ILE A 114 8.73 29.26 11.76
C ILE A 114 10.25 29.31 11.84
N GLN A 115 10.79 29.06 13.02
CA GLN A 115 12.23 29.13 13.26
C GLN A 115 12.92 27.83 12.85
N HIS A 116 12.32 26.69 13.21
CA HIS A 116 12.84 25.35 12.93
C HIS A 116 11.71 24.38 12.59
N ILE A 117 12.06 23.33 11.87
CA ILE A 117 11.23 22.14 11.68
C ILE A 117 11.98 21.01 12.39
N ASP A 118 11.42 20.50 13.47
CA ASP A 118 12.08 19.47 14.27
C ASP A 118 11.87 18.09 13.65
N THR A 119 10.61 17.75 13.38
CA THR A 119 10.24 16.44 12.84
C THR A 119 9.25 16.59 11.69
N VAL A 120 9.49 15.81 10.62
CA VAL A 120 8.51 15.57 9.55
C VAL A 120 8.40 14.07 9.35
N ARG A 121 7.23 13.53 9.66
CA ARG A 121 6.91 12.11 9.45
C ARG A 121 5.65 12.01 8.62
N ALA A 122 5.67 11.04 7.72
CA ALA A 122 4.48 10.63 7.01
C ALA A 122 4.50 9.11 6.92
N TYR A 123 3.38 8.45 7.23
CA TYR A 123 3.27 7.01 7.20
C TYR A 123 1.93 6.57 6.63
N THR A 124 1.92 5.40 6.00
CA THR A 124 0.77 4.89 5.24
C THR A 124 -0.45 4.65 6.12
N PHE A 125 -1.60 5.11 5.65
CA PHE A 125 -2.93 4.80 6.17
C PHE A 125 -3.86 4.49 4.99
N GLY A 126 -4.06 3.20 4.72
CA GLY A 126 -4.77 2.78 3.51
C GLY A 126 -4.02 3.23 2.24
N SER A 127 -4.70 3.99 1.39
CA SER A 127 -4.14 4.57 0.15
C SER A 127 -3.56 5.98 0.31
N HIS A 128 -3.59 6.55 1.52
CA HIS A 128 -3.15 7.90 1.84
C HIS A 128 -2.09 7.88 2.96
N TYR A 129 -1.65 9.07 3.40
CA TYR A 129 -0.71 9.25 4.50
C TYR A 129 -1.37 9.96 5.69
N PHE A 130 -1.00 9.53 6.89
CA PHE A 130 -1.00 10.42 8.05
C PHE A 130 0.33 11.15 8.10
N VAL A 131 0.26 12.45 8.36
CA VAL A 131 1.42 13.34 8.42
C VAL A 131 1.52 13.92 9.83
N GLU A 132 2.68 13.79 10.45
CA GLU A 132 3.00 14.38 11.75
C GLU A 132 4.15 15.36 11.55
N VAL A 133 3.97 16.59 12.04
CA VAL A 133 4.93 17.69 11.87
C VAL A 133 5.09 18.41 13.20
N ASP A 134 6.34 18.62 13.59
CA ASP A 134 6.70 19.43 14.75
C ASP A 134 7.43 20.68 14.25
N ILE A 135 6.85 21.86 14.49
CA ILE A 135 7.43 23.16 14.13
C ILE A 135 7.78 23.96 15.38
N VAL A 136 8.84 24.76 15.29
CA VAL A 136 9.26 25.65 16.38
C VAL A 136 8.89 27.09 16.08
N LEU A 137 8.16 27.71 17.01
CA LEU A 137 7.77 29.12 16.98
C LEU A 137 8.44 29.89 18.15
N PRO A 138 8.51 31.24 18.08
CA PRO A 138 9.04 32.05 19.17
C PRO A 138 8.36 31.76 20.52
N GLU A 139 9.16 31.61 21.58
CA GLU A 139 8.68 31.31 22.95
C GLU A 139 7.74 32.38 23.52
N ASP A 140 7.94 33.64 23.15
CA ASP A 140 7.14 34.79 23.57
C ASP A 140 5.88 34.99 22.70
N MET A 141 5.64 34.12 21.72
CA MET A 141 4.46 34.19 20.86
C MET A 141 3.18 33.89 21.67
N LEU A 142 2.18 34.77 21.51
CA LEU A 142 0.85 34.53 22.07
C LEU A 142 0.26 33.22 21.52
N LEU A 143 -0.31 32.40 22.42
CA LEU A 143 -0.90 31.10 22.08
C LEU A 143 -1.89 31.17 20.92
N ASN A 144 -2.69 32.23 20.83
CA ASN A 144 -3.65 32.40 19.74
C ASN A 144 -2.96 32.58 18.37
N LYS A 145 -1.81 33.25 18.31
CA LYS A 145 -1.03 33.40 17.07
C LYS A 145 -0.38 32.09 16.69
N ALA A 146 0.26 31.41 17.66
CA ALA A 146 0.86 30.10 17.46
C ALA A 146 -0.18 29.10 16.93
N HIS A 147 -1.33 28.99 17.62
CA HIS A 147 -2.45 28.15 17.21
C HIS A 147 -2.92 28.44 15.79
N ASN A 148 -3.12 29.71 15.43
CA ASN A 148 -3.55 30.08 14.08
C ASN A 148 -2.50 29.73 13.00
N ILE A 149 -1.21 29.78 13.30
CA ILE A 149 -0.15 29.37 12.36
C ILE A 149 -0.22 27.85 12.15
N GLY A 150 -0.31 27.08 13.24
CA GLY A 150 -0.40 25.62 13.19
C GLY A 150 -1.68 25.10 12.53
N GLU A 151 -2.84 25.66 12.87
CA GLU A 151 -4.12 25.30 12.26
C GLU A 151 -4.11 25.53 10.75
N LYS A 152 -3.63 26.69 10.30
CA LYS A 152 -3.47 26.98 8.86
C LYS A 152 -2.46 26.05 8.18
N LEU A 153 -1.41 25.64 8.89
CA LEU A 153 -0.44 24.67 8.34
C LEU A 153 -1.11 23.31 8.17
N GLN A 154 -1.88 22.87 9.17
CA GLN A 154 -2.62 21.62 9.13
C GLN A 154 -3.59 21.60 7.94
N GLU A 155 -4.42 22.64 7.80
CA GLU A 155 -5.36 22.77 6.67
C GLU A 155 -4.64 22.73 5.32
N LYS A 156 -3.48 23.40 5.21
CA LYS A 156 -2.67 23.42 3.99
C LYS A 156 -2.11 22.03 3.64
N LEU A 157 -1.70 21.24 4.62
CA LEU A 157 -1.19 19.89 4.41
C LEU A 157 -2.31 18.91 4.05
N GLU A 158 -3.49 19.04 4.68
CA GLU A 158 -4.68 18.23 4.39
C GLU A 158 -5.31 18.52 3.01
N GLN A 159 -4.90 19.61 2.34
CA GLN A 159 -5.28 19.87 0.94
C GLN A 159 -4.49 19.01 -0.07
N LEU A 160 -3.42 18.34 0.35
CA LEU A 160 -2.69 17.43 -0.52
C LEU A 160 -3.52 16.16 -0.76
N PRO A 161 -3.74 15.73 -2.02
CA PRO A 161 -4.58 14.57 -2.31
C PRO A 161 -4.02 13.26 -1.72
N GLU A 162 -2.75 13.22 -1.38
CA GLU A 162 -2.10 12.07 -0.77
C GLU A 162 -2.25 12.03 0.78
N VAL A 163 -2.73 13.11 1.42
CA VAL A 163 -2.80 13.25 2.89
C VAL A 163 -4.25 13.06 3.36
N GLU A 164 -4.47 12.07 4.22
CA GLU A 164 -5.77 11.85 4.86
C GLU A 164 -5.94 12.78 6.07
N ARG A 165 -4.87 12.94 6.86
CA ARG A 165 -4.86 13.75 8.07
C ARG A 165 -3.46 14.28 8.36
N ALA A 166 -3.38 15.52 8.85
CA ALA A 166 -2.14 16.09 9.36
C ALA A 166 -2.28 16.41 10.86
N PHE A 167 -1.20 16.19 11.60
CA PHE A 167 -1.03 16.56 13.00
C PHE A 167 0.14 17.53 13.07
N VAL A 168 -0.13 18.76 13.51
CA VAL A 168 0.88 19.81 13.65
C VAL A 168 1.07 20.09 15.13
N HIS A 169 2.22 19.71 15.66
CA HIS A 169 2.68 20.12 16.98
C HIS A 169 3.50 21.41 16.86
N ILE A 170 3.36 22.26 17.86
CA ILE A 170 4.07 23.53 17.96
C ILE A 170 4.89 23.50 19.24
N ASP A 171 6.20 23.59 19.07
CA ASP A 171 7.16 23.69 20.15
C ASP A 171 7.77 25.10 20.20
N PHE A 172 8.37 25.43 21.34
CA PHE A 172 9.18 26.64 21.52
C PHE A 172 10.69 26.32 21.64
N GLU A 173 11.05 25.03 21.74
CA GLU A 173 12.43 24.56 21.79
C GLU A 173 12.66 23.41 20.80
N PHE A 174 13.92 23.19 20.41
CA PHE A 174 14.35 22.13 19.48
C PHE A 174 15.36 21.15 20.11
N THR A 175 15.61 21.29 21.42
CA THR A 175 16.60 20.49 22.17
C THR A 175 16.00 19.32 22.94
N HIS A 176 14.73 18.99 22.71
CA HIS A 176 14.01 17.99 23.50
C HIS A 176 14.46 16.54 23.23
N ARG A 177 14.25 15.69 24.25
CA ARG A 177 14.19 14.23 24.08
C ARG A 177 12.79 13.88 23.58
N PRO A 178 12.59 12.85 22.74
CA PRO A 178 11.28 12.51 22.21
C PRO A 178 10.22 12.41 23.32
N GLU A 179 9.21 13.28 23.28
CA GLU A 179 8.18 13.41 24.34
C GLU A 179 7.30 12.16 24.41
N HIS A 180 7.04 11.55 23.25
CA HIS A 180 6.43 10.24 23.16
C HIS A 180 7.50 9.16 23.35
N LYS A 181 7.39 8.40 24.44
CA LYS A 181 8.18 7.19 24.65
C LYS A 181 8.09 6.32 23.39
N THR A 182 9.22 6.10 22.72
CA THR A 182 9.40 4.97 21.84
C THR A 182 9.23 3.73 22.72
N MET A 183 8.02 3.16 22.73
CA MET A 183 7.84 1.81 23.26
C MET A 183 8.57 0.90 22.29
N VAL A 184 9.80 0.56 22.66
CA VAL A 184 10.63 -0.47 22.02
C VAL A 184 9.93 -1.81 22.14
#